data_AF-Q95T86-F1
#
_entry.id   AF-Q95T86-F1
#
_cell.length_a   1.000
_cell.length_b   1.000
_cell.length_c   1.000
_cell.angle_alpha   90.00
_cell.angle_beta   90.00
_cell.angle_gamma   90.00
#
_symmetry.space_group_name_H-M   'P 1'
#
loop_
_entity.id
_entity.type
_entity.pdbx_description
1 polymer ?
#
loop_
_entity_poly.entity_id
_entity_poly.type
_entity_poly.pdbx_seq_one_letter_code
_entity_poly.pdbx_strand_id
1 'polypeptide(L)'
;MNNYFGIGIDADLCLDFHNAREENPNQFNSRLRNKGYYVKMGLRKIVGRKAVKDLQKELRLEVDGKIVELPPVDGIIILNILSWGSGANPWGPDKDDQFSTPNHYDGMLEVVGVTGVVHLGQIQSGIRTAMRIAQGGHIKIHLNTDMPVQVDGEPWIQSPGDVVVLKSALKATMLKKNKLKMKRRNTEPTMMVAGSAAPPLSLALPPSVGEVGVAGEGAEGDGGTNNTDF
;
A
#
# COMPACT_ATOMS: atom_id res chain seq x y z
N MET A 1 4.54 -5.22 -14.66
CA MET A 1 3.65 -5.49 -13.51
C MET A 1 3.28 -4.17 -12.85
N ASN A 2 2.13 -4.09 -12.19
CA ASN A 2 1.67 -2.86 -11.53
C ASN A 2 1.94 -2.86 -10.01
N ASN A 3 1.71 -3.99 -9.33
CA ASN A 3 1.85 -4.09 -7.88
C ASN A 3 2.94 -5.07 -7.46
N TYR A 4 2.84 -6.34 -7.87
CA TYR A 4 3.80 -7.39 -7.50
C TYR A 4 3.83 -8.58 -8.46
N PHE A 5 4.96 -9.28 -8.47
CA PHE A 5 5.17 -10.59 -9.10
C PHE A 5 5.54 -11.59 -8.01
N GLY A 6 5.03 -12.81 -8.06
CA GLY A 6 5.33 -13.87 -7.12
C GLY A 6 5.77 -15.14 -7.84
N ILE A 7 6.65 -15.91 -7.21
CA ILE A 7 7.10 -17.23 -7.67
C ILE A 7 7.26 -18.19 -6.48
N GLY A 8 6.96 -19.47 -6.69
CA GLY A 8 6.95 -20.48 -5.63
C GLY A 8 5.69 -20.39 -4.76
N ILE A 9 5.82 -20.53 -3.44
CA ILE A 9 4.67 -20.80 -2.55
C ILE A 9 3.54 -19.75 -2.55
N ASP A 10 3.84 -18.49 -2.85
CA ASP A 10 2.83 -17.42 -3.02
C ASP A 10 1.97 -17.68 -4.27
N ALA A 11 2.65 -17.85 -5.41
CA ALA A 11 2.02 -18.16 -6.69
C ALA A 11 1.31 -19.52 -6.68
N ASP A 12 1.86 -20.52 -6.01
CA ASP A 12 1.27 -21.85 -5.84
C ASP A 12 -0.06 -21.81 -5.07
N LEU A 13 -0.19 -20.90 -4.08
CA LEU A 13 -1.47 -20.64 -3.39
C LEU A 13 -2.44 -19.84 -4.26
N CYS A 14 -1.92 -18.90 -5.06
CA CYS A 14 -2.72 -18.12 -6.01
C CYS A 14 -3.32 -19.01 -7.11
N LEU A 15 -2.51 -19.92 -7.68
CA LEU A 15 -2.92 -20.89 -8.70
C LEU A 15 -3.96 -21.88 -8.17
N ASP A 16 -3.73 -22.44 -6.99
CA ASP A 16 -4.72 -23.26 -6.28
C ASP A 16 -6.07 -22.54 -6.17
N PHE A 17 -6.06 -21.28 -5.69
CA PHE A 17 -7.28 -20.49 -5.53
C PHE A 17 -7.95 -20.14 -6.88
N HIS A 18 -7.16 -19.82 -7.91
CA HIS A 18 -7.66 -19.54 -9.25
C HIS A 18 -8.36 -20.78 -9.84
N ASN A 19 -7.71 -21.95 -9.81
CA ASN A 19 -8.29 -23.20 -10.31
C ASN A 19 -9.59 -23.56 -9.58
N ALA A 20 -9.59 -23.48 -8.24
CA ALA A 20 -10.80 -23.71 -7.45
C ALA A 20 -11.92 -22.70 -7.77
N ARG A 21 -11.59 -21.46 -8.15
CA ARG A 21 -12.54 -20.42 -8.57
C ARG A 21 -13.14 -20.70 -9.93
N GLU A 22 -12.34 -21.13 -10.90
CA GLU A 22 -12.80 -21.50 -12.25
C GLU A 22 -13.64 -22.81 -12.23
N GLU A 23 -13.28 -23.80 -11.42
CA GLU A 23 -14.08 -25.03 -11.24
C GLU A 23 -15.45 -24.76 -10.60
N ASN A 24 -15.56 -23.76 -9.72
CA ASN A 24 -16.71 -23.57 -8.83
C ASN A 24 -17.14 -22.10 -8.69
N PRO A 25 -17.38 -21.33 -9.77
CA PRO A 25 -17.51 -19.86 -9.72
C PRO A 25 -18.60 -19.36 -8.75
N ASN A 26 -19.74 -20.06 -8.67
CA ASN A 26 -20.83 -19.76 -7.73
C ASN A 26 -20.41 -19.78 -6.25
N GLN A 27 -19.29 -20.45 -5.93
CA GLN A 27 -18.70 -20.53 -4.59
C GLN A 27 -17.78 -19.34 -4.25
N PHE A 28 -17.53 -18.39 -5.17
CA PHE A 28 -16.59 -17.28 -4.94
C PHE A 28 -17.23 -15.88 -4.86
N ASN A 29 -18.57 -15.83 -4.79
CA ASN A 29 -19.35 -14.59 -4.71
C ASN A 29 -19.33 -13.86 -3.33
N SER A 30 -18.45 -14.23 -2.39
CA SER A 30 -18.44 -13.62 -1.04
C SER A 30 -17.02 -13.47 -0.48
N ARG A 31 -16.63 -12.26 -0.09
CA ARG A 31 -15.29 -11.93 0.42
C ARG A 31 -14.86 -12.79 1.62
N LEU A 32 -15.77 -13.04 2.56
CA LEU A 32 -15.49 -13.89 3.73
C LEU A 32 -15.28 -15.36 3.32
N ARG A 33 -16.11 -15.87 2.40
CA ARG A 33 -15.99 -17.23 1.88
C ARG A 33 -14.69 -17.42 1.10
N ASN A 34 -14.31 -16.44 0.27
CA ASN A 34 -13.05 -16.45 -0.49
C ASN A 34 -11.84 -16.45 0.44
N LYS A 35 -11.86 -15.64 1.52
CA LYS A 35 -10.79 -15.65 2.53
C LYS A 35 -10.74 -16.98 3.29
N GLY A 36 -11.89 -17.59 3.60
CA GLY A 36 -11.96 -18.94 4.17
C GLY A 36 -11.39 -20.02 3.24
N TYR A 37 -11.61 -19.90 1.93
CA TYR A 37 -10.99 -20.77 0.93
C TYR A 37 -9.46 -20.65 0.93
N TYR A 38 -8.91 -19.44 0.91
CA TYR A 38 -7.46 -19.22 1.04
C TYR A 38 -6.88 -19.87 2.30
N VAL A 39 -7.55 -19.73 3.46
CA VAL A 39 -7.12 -20.39 4.71
C VAL A 39 -7.15 -21.91 4.58
N LYS A 40 -8.21 -22.50 4.01
CA LYS A 40 -8.33 -23.94 3.77
C LYS A 40 -7.22 -24.47 2.86
N MET A 41 -6.86 -23.73 1.81
CA MET A 41 -5.79 -24.12 0.87
C MET A 41 -4.41 -23.99 1.52
N GLY A 42 -4.18 -22.92 2.29
CA GLY A 42 -2.98 -22.78 3.12
C GLY A 42 -2.79 -23.95 4.09
N LEU A 43 -3.83 -24.32 4.85
CA LEU A 43 -3.79 -25.47 5.77
C LEU A 43 -3.48 -26.79 5.04
N ARG A 44 -4.02 -27.01 3.83
CA ARG A 44 -3.68 -28.18 3.00
C ARG A 44 -2.19 -28.19 2.61
N LYS A 45 -1.62 -27.06 2.19
CA LYS A 45 -0.19 -26.97 1.83
C LYS A 45 0.77 -27.04 3.03
N ILE A 46 0.30 -26.82 4.27
CA ILE A 46 1.10 -27.06 5.49
C ILE A 46 1.28 -28.56 5.77
N VAL A 47 0.24 -29.36 5.54
CA VAL A 47 0.25 -30.82 5.79
C VAL A 47 0.71 -31.62 4.56
N GLY A 48 0.50 -31.06 3.36
CA GLY A 48 0.89 -31.68 2.10
C GLY A 48 2.39 -31.59 1.77
N ARG A 49 2.77 -32.21 0.66
CA ARG A 49 4.10 -32.00 0.07
C ARG A 49 4.16 -30.60 -0.54
N LYS A 50 5.26 -29.87 -0.32
CA LYS A 50 5.53 -28.62 -1.05
C LYS A 50 5.62 -28.92 -2.55
N ALA A 51 5.03 -28.06 -3.39
CA ALA A 51 5.17 -28.13 -4.84
C ALA A 51 6.63 -27.92 -5.28
N VAL A 52 7.33 -27.01 -4.60
CA VAL A 52 8.74 -26.69 -4.81
C VAL A 52 9.55 -27.08 -3.59
N LYS A 53 10.68 -27.75 -3.79
CA LYS A 53 11.68 -28.00 -2.75
C LYS A 53 12.94 -27.23 -3.10
N ASP A 54 13.54 -26.56 -2.12
CA ASP A 54 14.80 -25.81 -2.29
C ASP A 54 14.79 -24.85 -3.49
N LEU A 55 13.89 -23.85 -3.49
CA LEU A 55 13.73 -22.89 -4.60
C LEU A 55 15.08 -22.28 -5.04
N GLN A 56 15.99 -22.04 -4.10
CA GLN A 56 17.34 -21.53 -4.34
C GLN A 56 18.24 -22.42 -5.23
N LYS A 57 17.85 -23.67 -5.51
CA LYS A 57 18.52 -24.58 -6.47
C LYS A 57 17.81 -24.60 -7.83
N GLU A 58 16.51 -24.33 -7.84
CA GLU A 58 15.65 -24.40 -9.02
C GLU A 58 15.64 -23.10 -9.84
N LEU A 59 16.17 -22.01 -9.29
CA LEU A 59 16.33 -20.75 -10.00
C LEU A 59 17.59 -19.97 -9.59
N ARG A 60 18.05 -19.10 -10.50
CA ARG A 60 19.09 -18.09 -10.24
C ARG A 60 18.48 -16.70 -10.31
N LEU A 61 18.72 -15.90 -9.28
CA LEU A 61 18.35 -14.48 -9.23
C LEU A 61 19.53 -13.60 -9.66
N GLU A 62 19.24 -12.60 -10.48
CA GLU A 62 20.16 -11.54 -10.88
C GLU A 62 19.46 -10.19 -10.77
N VAL A 63 20.14 -9.20 -10.19
CA VAL A 63 19.61 -7.86 -9.92
C VAL A 63 20.64 -6.85 -10.41
N ASP A 64 20.23 -5.98 -11.34
CA ASP A 64 21.07 -4.97 -11.99
C ASP A 64 22.42 -5.55 -12.49
N GLY A 65 22.36 -6.74 -13.11
CA GLY A 65 23.50 -7.48 -13.66
C GLY A 65 24.36 -8.24 -12.65
N LYS A 66 24.02 -8.22 -11.35
CA LYS A 66 24.73 -8.94 -10.29
C LYS A 66 23.95 -10.17 -9.85
N ILE A 67 24.63 -11.32 -9.77
CA ILE A 67 24.04 -12.54 -9.18
C ILE A 67 23.75 -12.27 -7.71
N VAL A 68 22.55 -12.62 -7.25
CA VAL A 68 22.15 -12.54 -5.84
C VAL A 68 21.98 -13.95 -5.32
N GLU A 69 22.78 -14.31 -4.32
CA GLU A 69 22.64 -15.59 -3.62
C GLU A 69 21.32 -15.61 -2.82
N LEU A 70 20.56 -16.69 -2.98
CA LEU A 70 19.27 -16.83 -2.35
C LEU A 70 19.38 -17.61 -1.04
N PRO A 71 18.83 -17.08 0.08
CA PRO A 71 18.68 -17.87 1.30
C PRO A 71 17.68 -19.02 1.07
N PRO A 72 17.63 -20.04 1.94
CA PRO A 72 16.65 -21.11 1.84
C PRO A 72 15.21 -20.59 1.95
N VAL A 73 14.52 -20.47 0.82
CA VAL A 73 13.16 -19.93 0.69
C VAL A 73 12.27 -20.87 -0.13
N ASP A 74 10.97 -20.78 0.08
CA ASP A 74 9.94 -21.50 -0.70
C ASP A 74 9.28 -20.61 -1.76
N GLY A 75 9.55 -19.30 -1.73
CA GLY A 75 9.00 -18.33 -2.68
C GLY A 75 9.77 -17.02 -2.68
N ILE A 76 9.69 -16.30 -3.79
CA ILE A 76 10.17 -14.92 -3.95
C ILE A 76 8.98 -14.06 -4.36
N ILE A 77 8.90 -12.86 -3.79
CA ILE A 77 7.94 -11.83 -4.20
C ILE A 77 8.76 -10.60 -4.59
N ILE A 78 8.53 -10.10 -5.81
CA ILE A 78 9.03 -8.81 -6.28
C ILE A 78 7.90 -7.81 -6.10
N LEU A 79 8.17 -6.69 -5.43
CA LEU A 79 7.21 -5.62 -5.16
C LEU A 79 7.57 -4.39 -6.01
N ASN A 80 6.56 -3.80 -6.64
CA ASN A 80 6.58 -2.43 -7.17
C ASN A 80 5.85 -1.47 -6.21
N ILE A 81 4.98 -1.99 -5.34
CA ILE A 81 4.38 -1.25 -4.22
C ILE A 81 4.51 -2.06 -2.93
N LEU A 82 4.60 -1.37 -1.78
CA LEU A 82 4.68 -1.97 -0.44
C LEU A 82 3.40 -2.66 0.07
N SER A 83 2.54 -3.14 -0.84
CA SER A 83 1.25 -3.75 -0.54
C SER A 83 1.09 -5.06 -1.32
N TRP A 84 1.05 -6.17 -0.60
CA TRP A 84 0.89 -7.52 -1.11
C TRP A 84 -0.28 -8.22 -0.38
N GLY A 85 -0.85 -9.27 -0.97
CA GLY A 85 -1.68 -10.26 -0.27
C GLY A 85 -2.75 -9.70 0.68
N SER A 86 -3.65 -8.83 0.17
CA SER A 86 -4.66 -8.08 0.94
C SER A 86 -4.15 -6.85 1.73
N GLY A 87 -3.04 -6.24 1.31
CA GLY A 87 -2.56 -4.95 1.82
C GLY A 87 -1.57 -5.06 2.99
N ALA A 88 -0.99 -6.24 3.20
CA ALA A 88 0.17 -6.41 4.07
C ALA A 88 1.43 -5.82 3.42
N ASN A 89 2.42 -5.46 4.24
CA ASN A 89 3.72 -4.99 3.78
C ASN A 89 4.80 -6.04 4.09
N PRO A 90 5.19 -6.89 3.11
CA PRO A 90 6.24 -7.89 3.32
C PRO A 90 7.60 -7.29 3.62
N TRP A 91 7.91 -6.11 3.07
CA TRP A 91 9.19 -5.44 3.31
C TRP A 91 9.35 -4.94 4.75
N GLY A 92 8.24 -4.54 5.36
CA GLY A 92 8.18 -4.00 6.73
C GLY A 92 8.52 -2.50 6.82
N PRO A 93 8.67 -1.99 8.06
CA PRO A 93 9.13 -0.62 8.33
C PRO A 93 10.61 -0.45 8.01
N ASP A 94 11.09 0.79 7.90
CA ASP A 94 12.52 1.07 7.76
C ASP A 94 13.35 0.41 8.87
N LYS A 95 14.57 -0.01 8.53
CA LYS A 95 15.55 -0.65 9.41
C LYS A 95 16.92 -0.07 9.10
N ASP A 96 17.82 -0.10 10.07
CA ASP A 96 19.23 0.16 9.85
C ASP A 96 19.86 -1.09 9.20
N ASP A 97 19.70 -1.18 7.88
CA ASP A 97 20.27 -2.23 7.04
C ASP A 97 20.78 -1.64 5.71
N GLN A 98 21.35 -2.49 4.85
CA GLN A 98 21.98 -2.06 3.60
C GLN A 98 21.00 -1.59 2.51
N PHE A 99 19.69 -1.56 2.78
CA PHE A 99 18.67 -1.25 1.79
C PHE A 99 18.15 0.20 1.94
N SER A 100 17.72 0.78 0.82
CA SER A 100 17.10 2.10 0.82
C SER A 100 15.64 2.02 1.26
N THR A 101 15.12 3.07 1.90
CA THR A 101 13.68 3.22 2.18
C THR A 101 12.87 3.02 0.88
N PRO A 102 12.04 1.97 0.79
CA PRO A 102 11.35 1.61 -0.44
C PRO A 102 10.40 2.67 -0.96
N ASN A 103 10.37 2.83 -2.28
CA ASN A 103 9.60 3.91 -2.86
C ASN A 103 9.16 3.66 -4.30
N HIS A 104 7.93 3.16 -4.49
CA HIS A 104 7.20 2.92 -5.75
C HIS A 104 7.25 3.97 -6.91
N TYR A 105 7.96 5.10 -6.79
CA TYR A 105 8.22 6.04 -7.88
C TYR A 105 9.70 6.31 -8.20
N ASP A 106 10.67 5.79 -7.43
CA ASP A 106 12.11 5.85 -7.75
C ASP A 106 12.46 4.95 -8.97
N GLY A 107 11.74 3.84 -9.12
CA GLY A 107 11.92 2.84 -10.16
C GLY A 107 12.89 1.72 -9.79
N MET A 108 13.10 1.51 -8.50
CA MET A 108 13.59 0.27 -7.91
C MET A 108 12.40 -0.67 -7.67
N LEU A 109 12.70 -1.97 -7.57
CA LEU A 109 11.80 -3.02 -7.17
C LEU A 109 12.37 -3.74 -5.95
N GLU A 110 11.55 -4.00 -4.95
CA GLU A 110 11.95 -4.74 -3.75
C GLU A 110 11.80 -6.24 -3.96
N VAL A 111 12.88 -7.01 -3.77
CA VAL A 111 12.86 -8.48 -3.81
C VAL A 111 12.85 -9.02 -2.39
N VAL A 112 11.84 -9.83 -2.05
CA VAL A 112 11.72 -10.48 -0.74
C VAL A 112 11.51 -11.99 -0.84
N GLY A 113 12.00 -12.72 0.17
CA GLY A 113 11.88 -14.17 0.31
C GLY A 113 10.88 -14.60 1.39
N VAL A 114 10.17 -15.68 1.11
CA VAL A 114 9.17 -16.29 2.01
C VAL A 114 9.45 -17.79 2.19
N THR A 115 9.22 -18.31 3.40
CA THR A 115 9.66 -19.67 3.82
C THR A 115 8.49 -20.60 4.12
N GLY A 116 7.40 -20.45 3.37
CA GLY A 116 6.22 -21.31 3.43
C GLY A 116 4.96 -20.61 3.96
N VAL A 117 3.86 -21.36 3.98
CA VAL A 117 2.51 -20.84 4.26
C VAL A 117 2.37 -20.18 5.64
N VAL A 118 3.01 -20.74 6.68
CA VAL A 118 2.95 -20.16 8.04
C VAL A 118 3.60 -18.78 8.05
N HIS A 119 4.72 -18.61 7.35
CA HIS A 119 5.39 -17.32 7.21
C HIS A 119 4.54 -16.33 6.40
N LEU A 120 3.94 -16.75 5.28
CA LEU A 120 2.98 -15.93 4.52
C LEU A 120 1.79 -15.46 5.39
N GLY A 121 1.24 -16.35 6.22
CA GLY A 121 0.17 -16.00 7.16
C GLY A 121 0.59 -14.99 8.23
N GLN A 122 1.82 -15.11 8.75
CA GLN A 122 2.41 -14.15 9.71
C GLN A 122 2.70 -12.78 9.07
N ILE A 123 3.05 -12.75 7.78
CA ILE A 123 3.18 -11.50 7.01
C ILE A 123 1.81 -10.86 6.80
N GLN A 124 0.81 -11.64 6.39
CA GLN A 124 -0.55 -11.14 6.15
C GLN A 124 -1.21 -10.60 7.45
N SER A 125 -0.89 -11.16 8.61
CA SER A 125 -1.37 -10.67 9.91
C SER A 125 -0.52 -9.53 10.52
N GLY A 126 0.59 -9.15 9.88
CA GLY A 126 1.50 -8.11 10.38
C GLY A 126 2.37 -8.54 11.57
N ILE A 127 2.43 -9.83 11.89
CA ILE A 127 3.25 -10.39 12.98
C ILE A 127 4.73 -10.52 12.57
N ARG A 128 5.01 -10.72 11.27
CA ARG A 128 6.37 -10.77 10.71
C ARG A 128 6.48 -10.01 9.40
N THR A 129 7.72 -9.75 8.99
CA THR A 129 8.10 -9.27 7.66
C THR A 129 8.74 -10.41 6.90
N ALA A 130 8.70 -10.37 5.57
CA ALA A 130 9.48 -11.25 4.72
C ALA A 130 10.99 -10.98 4.88
N MET A 131 11.82 -11.87 4.31
CA MET A 131 13.27 -11.68 4.25
C MET A 131 13.59 -10.70 3.12
N ARG A 132 14.29 -9.59 3.41
CA ARG A 132 14.78 -8.67 2.36
C ARG A 132 15.95 -9.34 1.63
N ILE A 133 15.89 -9.41 0.30
CA ILE A 133 16.91 -10.05 -0.54
C ILE A 133 17.68 -9.00 -1.33
N ALA A 134 16.97 -8.15 -2.08
CA ALA A 134 17.59 -7.16 -2.96
C ALA A 134 16.66 -5.97 -3.24
N GLN A 135 17.24 -4.89 -3.76
CA GLN A 135 16.55 -3.83 -4.48
C GLN A 135 17.27 -3.61 -5.82
N GLY A 136 16.53 -3.39 -6.90
CA GLY A 136 17.10 -3.06 -8.21
C GLY A 136 16.08 -2.66 -9.26
N GLY A 137 16.53 -2.06 -10.37
CA GLY A 137 15.65 -1.62 -11.46
C GLY A 137 15.41 -2.68 -12.56
N HIS A 138 16.31 -3.67 -12.64
CA HIS A 138 16.31 -4.76 -13.60
C HIS A 138 16.48 -6.10 -12.87
N ILE A 139 15.38 -6.84 -12.68
CA ILE A 139 15.39 -8.16 -12.06
C ILE A 139 15.33 -9.23 -13.14
N LYS A 140 16.28 -10.17 -13.15
CA LYS A 140 16.27 -11.34 -14.02
C LYS A 140 16.25 -12.60 -13.16
N ILE A 141 15.32 -13.50 -13.46
CA ILE A 141 15.19 -14.81 -12.83
C ILE A 141 15.34 -15.87 -13.91
N HIS A 142 16.34 -16.73 -13.79
CA HIS A 142 16.49 -17.91 -14.64
C HIS A 142 15.88 -19.12 -13.94
N LEU A 143 14.94 -19.81 -14.59
CA LEU A 143 14.22 -20.98 -14.07
C LEU A 143 14.74 -22.27 -14.71
N ASN A 144 15.12 -23.24 -13.87
CA ASN A 144 15.60 -24.54 -14.31
C ASN A 144 14.46 -25.55 -14.53
N THR A 145 13.31 -25.35 -13.87
CA THR A 145 12.16 -26.26 -13.83
C THR A 145 10.83 -25.52 -13.99
N ASP A 146 9.75 -26.23 -14.33
CA ASP A 146 8.39 -25.68 -14.36
C ASP A 146 8.02 -25.16 -12.97
N MET A 147 7.61 -23.89 -12.88
CA MET A 147 7.43 -23.18 -11.61
C MET A 147 6.10 -22.41 -11.57
N PRO A 148 5.30 -22.48 -10.49
CA PRO A 148 4.16 -21.59 -10.33
C PRO A 148 4.63 -20.15 -10.14
N VAL A 149 4.07 -19.25 -10.95
CA VAL A 149 4.28 -17.80 -10.90
C VAL A 149 2.94 -17.06 -10.94
N GLN A 150 2.92 -15.80 -10.52
CA GLN A 150 1.76 -14.92 -10.66
C GLN A 150 2.16 -13.45 -10.84
N VAL A 151 1.32 -12.69 -11.54
CA VAL A 151 1.42 -11.22 -11.65
C VAL A 151 0.11 -10.62 -11.19
N ASP A 152 0.15 -9.73 -10.20
CA ASP A 152 -1.00 -8.94 -9.74
C ASP A 152 -2.27 -9.76 -9.39
N GLY A 153 -2.12 -11.07 -9.09
CA GLY A 153 -3.21 -12.01 -8.79
C GLY A 153 -3.63 -12.95 -9.93
N GLU A 154 -2.98 -12.87 -11.10
CA GLU A 154 -3.18 -13.81 -12.22
C GLU A 154 -2.03 -14.85 -12.25
N PRO A 155 -2.30 -16.13 -11.93
CA PRO A 155 -1.28 -17.17 -11.81
C PRO A 155 -1.18 -18.10 -13.03
N TRP A 156 0.01 -18.66 -13.27
CA TRP A 156 0.23 -19.73 -14.25
C TRP A 156 1.44 -20.61 -13.87
N ILE A 157 1.63 -21.72 -14.59
CA ILE A 157 2.88 -22.49 -14.55
C ILE A 157 3.81 -21.95 -15.63
N GLN A 158 4.96 -21.43 -15.21
CA GLN A 158 6.01 -20.93 -16.09
C GLN A 158 7.03 -22.03 -16.36
N SER A 159 7.25 -22.35 -17.63
CA SER A 159 8.29 -23.29 -18.05
C SER A 159 9.70 -22.72 -17.96
N PRO A 160 10.74 -23.59 -17.91
CA PRO A 160 12.15 -23.19 -17.82
C PRO A 160 12.54 -22.09 -18.80
N GLY A 161 13.39 -21.17 -18.33
CA GLY A 161 13.81 -20.00 -19.11
C GLY A 161 13.96 -18.73 -18.27
N ASP A 162 14.13 -17.60 -18.94
CA ASP A 162 14.36 -16.30 -18.31
C ASP A 162 13.05 -15.53 -18.11
N VAL A 163 12.71 -15.21 -16.86
CA VAL A 163 11.70 -14.21 -16.50
C VAL A 163 12.42 -12.91 -16.17
N VAL A 164 12.10 -11.83 -16.89
CA VAL A 164 12.71 -10.50 -16.66
C VAL A 164 11.63 -9.53 -16.21
N VAL A 165 11.82 -8.95 -15.02
CA VAL A 165 10.96 -7.92 -14.46
C VAL A 165 11.69 -6.58 -14.51
N LEU A 166 11.19 -5.69 -15.36
CA LEU A 166 11.75 -4.37 -15.60
C LEU A 166 10.92 -3.28 -14.92
N LYS A 167 11.57 -2.19 -14.54
CA LYS A 167 10.94 -0.89 -14.33
C LYS A 167 9.97 -0.56 -15.47
N SER A 168 8.71 -0.29 -15.14
CA SER A 168 7.71 0.14 -16.12
C SER A 168 8.11 1.47 -16.75
N ALA A 169 8.12 1.53 -18.09
CA ALA A 169 8.22 2.79 -18.83
C ALA A 169 6.96 3.66 -18.65
N LEU A 170 5.82 3.04 -18.35
CA LEU A 170 4.54 3.71 -18.09
C LEU A 170 4.41 4.04 -16.60
N LYS A 171 4.13 5.30 -16.29
CA LYS A 171 3.80 5.79 -14.94
C LYS A 171 2.37 6.34 -14.94
N ALA A 172 1.65 6.14 -13.83
CA ALA A 172 0.31 6.69 -13.63
C ALA A 172 0.29 7.58 -12.38
N THR A 173 -0.41 8.71 -12.45
CA THR A 173 -0.64 9.59 -11.29
C THR A 173 -1.81 9.05 -10.47
N MET A 174 -1.55 8.68 -9.21
CA MET A 174 -2.56 8.11 -8.31
C MET A 174 -2.95 9.07 -7.18
N LEU A 175 -4.22 9.06 -6.79
CA LEU A 175 -4.69 9.82 -5.63
C LEU A 175 -4.15 9.22 -4.33
N LYS A 176 -3.22 9.92 -3.66
CA LYS A 176 -2.70 9.53 -2.35
C LYS A 176 -3.51 10.18 -1.24
N LYS A 177 -4.05 9.37 -0.31
CA LYS A 177 -4.71 9.88 0.90
C LYS A 177 -3.70 10.69 1.73
N ASN A 178 -3.99 11.98 1.93
CA ASN A 178 -3.17 12.83 2.80
C ASN A 178 -3.22 12.28 4.24
N LYS A 179 -2.04 12.03 4.84
CA LYS A 179 -1.91 11.50 6.20
C LYS A 179 -2.02 12.58 7.29
N LEU A 180 -1.98 13.87 6.92
CA LEU A 180 -2.31 14.95 7.84
C LEU A 180 -3.76 14.77 8.32
N LYS A 181 -3.95 14.74 9.65
CA LYS A 181 -5.27 14.65 10.28
C LYS A 181 -6.05 15.94 9.98
N MET A 182 -6.73 15.98 8.84
CA MET A 182 -7.71 17.02 8.57
C MET A 182 -8.83 16.89 9.61
N LYS A 183 -8.77 17.73 10.64
CA LYS A 183 -9.79 17.86 11.68
C LYS A 183 -11.10 18.13 10.92
N ARG A 184 -12.04 17.17 10.94
CA ARG A 184 -13.34 17.32 10.26
C ARG A 184 -13.93 18.66 10.73
N ARG A 185 -14.08 19.64 9.83
CA ARG A 185 -15.03 20.72 10.07
C ARG A 185 -16.40 20.05 10.05
N ASN A 186 -17.18 20.24 11.10
CA ASN A 186 -18.51 19.66 11.19
C ASN A 186 -19.36 20.20 10.04
N THR A 187 -19.70 19.34 9.08
CA THR A 187 -20.85 19.57 8.21
C THR A 187 -22.07 19.09 8.98
N GLU A 188 -22.58 19.93 9.88
CA GLU A 188 -23.91 19.69 10.45
C GLU A 188 -24.96 19.90 9.35
N PRO A 189 -25.93 18.99 9.21
CA PRO A 189 -27.06 19.18 8.31
C PRO A 189 -28.10 20.06 9.01
N THR A 190 -27.95 21.39 8.91
CA THR A 190 -28.96 22.34 9.41
C THR A 190 -30.22 22.30 8.54
N MET A 191 -31.08 21.30 8.77
CA MET A 191 -32.48 21.35 8.32
C MET A 191 -33.29 22.16 9.34
N MET A 192 -33.43 23.46 9.09
CA MET A 192 -34.38 24.28 9.84
C MET A 192 -35.81 23.94 9.42
N VAL A 193 -36.55 23.26 10.31
CA VAL A 193 -38.00 23.11 10.18
C VAL A 193 -38.67 24.32 10.85
N ALA A 194 -39.45 25.07 10.09
CA ALA A 194 -40.21 26.20 10.61
C ALA A 194 -41.40 25.72 11.47
N GLY A 195 -41.56 26.31 12.67
CA GLY A 195 -42.67 26.05 13.59
C GLY A 195 -42.92 27.27 14.48
N SER A 196 -44.18 27.63 14.70
CA SER A 196 -44.63 28.96 15.09
C SER A 196 -44.77 29.23 16.59
N ALA A 197 -44.50 30.48 17.01
CA ALA A 197 -45.33 31.23 17.96
C ALA A 197 -45.09 32.76 17.80
N ALA A 198 -46.13 33.57 18.02
CA ALA A 198 -46.17 35.01 17.69
C ALA A 198 -45.98 35.93 18.94
N PRO A 199 -45.76 37.25 18.78
CA PRO A 199 -45.26 38.15 19.84
C PRO A 199 -46.38 39.00 20.51
N PRO A 200 -46.01 39.91 21.43
CA PRO A 200 -46.66 41.22 21.53
C PRO A 200 -45.69 42.41 21.47
N LEU A 201 -46.26 43.62 21.32
CA LEU A 201 -45.61 44.87 20.91
C LEU A 201 -45.45 45.92 22.03
N SER A 202 -44.42 46.78 21.94
CA SER A 202 -44.58 48.26 21.90
C SER A 202 -43.24 48.91 21.46
N LEU A 203 -43.06 49.95 20.62
CA LEU A 203 -43.77 51.18 20.15
C LEU A 203 -43.36 52.50 20.87
N ALA A 204 -42.32 53.17 20.34
CA ALA A 204 -42.11 54.64 20.39
C ALA A 204 -41.03 55.07 19.34
N LEU A 205 -41.06 56.33 18.87
CA LEU A 205 -40.29 56.90 17.75
C LEU A 205 -39.48 58.18 18.16
N PRO A 206 -38.58 58.74 17.30
CA PRO A 206 -37.48 59.69 17.66
C PRO A 206 -37.89 61.19 17.46
N PRO A 207 -37.02 62.26 17.30
CA PRO A 207 -35.55 62.34 17.18
C PRO A 207 -34.77 63.56 17.81
N SER A 208 -33.42 63.49 17.72
CA SER A 208 -32.39 64.54 17.46
C SER A 208 -32.28 65.87 18.26
N VAL A 209 -31.13 66.02 18.96
CA VAL A 209 -30.15 67.15 19.01
C VAL A 209 -28.87 66.64 19.76
N GLY A 210 -27.69 67.27 19.79
CA GLY A 210 -27.11 68.50 19.18
C GLY A 210 -25.68 68.77 19.70
N GLU A 211 -24.95 69.77 19.16
CA GLU A 211 -23.61 70.30 19.57
C GLU A 211 -22.41 69.31 19.47
N VAL A 212 -21.21 69.57 18.89
CA VAL A 212 -20.33 70.74 18.60
C VAL A 212 -19.32 71.08 19.73
N GLY A 213 -18.02 71.03 19.40
CA GLY A 213 -16.86 71.37 20.29
C GLY A 213 -15.71 70.36 20.12
N VAL A 214 -14.77 70.46 19.16
CA VAL A 214 -13.66 71.44 18.96
C VAL A 214 -12.38 71.12 19.76
N ALA A 215 -11.34 70.74 19.00
CA ALA A 215 -9.88 70.92 19.17
C ALA A 215 -9.13 70.34 20.39
N GLY A 216 -7.91 69.84 20.10
CA GLY A 216 -6.87 69.45 21.07
C GLY A 216 -5.70 68.75 20.36
N GLU A 217 -4.61 69.49 20.09
CA GLU A 217 -3.40 69.03 19.38
C GLU A 217 -2.43 68.23 20.26
N GLY A 218 -1.49 67.52 19.61
CA GLY A 218 -0.32 66.85 20.21
C GLY A 218 0.08 65.62 19.37
N ALA A 219 1.02 65.72 18.42
CA ALA A 219 2.48 65.60 18.62
C ALA A 219 2.89 64.19 19.12
N GLU A 220 3.91 63.48 18.64
CA GLU A 220 4.90 63.56 17.55
C GLU A 220 5.79 62.28 17.72
N GLY A 221 6.65 61.94 16.74
CA GLY A 221 7.68 60.87 16.86
C GLY A 221 7.18 59.45 16.55
N ASP A 222 7.52 58.81 15.43
CA ASP A 222 8.83 58.47 14.81
C ASP A 222 9.56 57.27 15.48
N GLY A 223 10.26 56.47 14.66
CA GLY A 223 11.30 55.55 15.15
C GLY A 223 11.26 54.07 14.71
N GLY A 224 11.46 53.76 13.42
CA GLY A 224 12.09 52.51 12.94
C GLY A 224 11.40 51.16 13.23
N THR A 225 11.90 49.99 12.79
CA THR A 225 12.88 49.64 11.75
C THR A 225 12.68 48.16 11.37
N ASN A 226 13.22 47.77 10.20
CA ASN A 226 13.77 46.45 9.79
C ASN A 226 13.83 45.33 10.86
N ASN A 227 13.73 44.03 10.56
CA ASN A 227 14.09 43.34 9.31
C ASN A 227 13.52 41.90 9.22
N THR A 228 13.76 41.26 8.06
CA THR A 228 13.92 39.81 7.78
C THR A 228 13.71 38.77 8.89
N ASP A 229 13.15 37.61 8.50
CA ASP A 229 13.93 36.35 8.52
C ASP A 229 13.36 35.28 7.56
N PHE A 230 14.22 34.29 7.26
CA PHE A 230 14.03 33.16 6.32
C PHE A 230 13.25 31.98 6.92
#